data_AF-A0AA90TK72-F1
#
_entry.id   AF-A0AA90TK72-F1
#
_cell.length_a   1.000
_cell.length_b   1.000
_cell.length_c   1.000
_cell.angle_alpha   90.00
_cell.angle_beta   90.00
_cell.angle_gamma   90.00
#
_symmetry.space_group_name_H-M   'P 1'
#
loop_
_entity.id
_entity.type
_entity.pdbx_description
1 polymer ?
#
loop_
_entity_poly.entity_id
_entity_poly.type
_entity_poly.pdbx_seq_one_letter_code
_entity_poly.pdbx_strand_id
1 'polypeptide(L)'
;MVRKTSPPPQLVRTEENLPDYDKDELRYERELIARVKACGVSAKLAKSEMAKLSKQKSELNRKDQNFKADAQDIASKIKIYEGIAITKCRLNHPGCVPSNDARKIATPKSMGEEINKNNKTKIDFEKLSEFEGGEHTVSYIPWWPYLKKDRAALVFYSNEPGKNILRLAGEYNGRPENRSGATIGIGVDLGQDSPQDFLQKMKKRNTGMQKFSDDELNKLHEKIKPYFEKIGGEACKFLRENPLVFSARESHFLNKVAHEEALQKAMDKYRLVAAKKGGKKFTDLTSEQQTALLSNGYQKGTPDNALINAIIHENRKEIPERLREHAYLFASMHPQQEKGGGNQ
;
A
#
# COMPACT_ATOMS: atom_id res chain seq x y z
N MET A 1 -34.55 -23.69 37.95
CA MET A 1 -34.84 -23.39 36.53
C MET A 1 -33.75 -22.48 35.99
N VAL A 2 -32.82 -23.01 35.21
CA VAL A 2 -31.81 -22.20 34.51
C VAL A 2 -32.50 -21.56 33.31
N ARG A 3 -32.69 -20.23 33.31
CA ARG A 3 -33.16 -19.50 32.14
C ARG A 3 -32.08 -19.62 31.06
N LYS A 4 -32.34 -20.44 30.04
CA LYS A 4 -31.61 -20.39 28.77
C LYS A 4 -31.87 -19.00 28.17
N THR A 5 -30.89 -18.12 28.26
CA THR A 5 -30.88 -16.89 27.47
C THR A 5 -30.74 -17.29 26.01
N SER A 6 -31.69 -16.88 25.17
CA SER A 6 -31.58 -17.05 23.73
C SER A 6 -30.28 -16.38 23.24
N PRO A 7 -29.52 -17.01 22.34
CA PRO A 7 -28.36 -16.36 21.77
C PRO A 7 -28.78 -15.05 21.09
N PRO A 8 -27.97 -13.99 21.19
CA PRO A 8 -28.29 -12.71 20.54
C PRO A 8 -28.49 -12.94 19.03
N PRO A 9 -29.42 -12.22 18.40
CA PRO A 9 -29.67 -12.37 16.97
C PRO A 9 -28.38 -12.16 16.19
N GLN A 10 -28.03 -13.12 15.34
CA GLN A 10 -26.88 -13.00 14.45
C GLN A 10 -27.11 -11.82 13.51
N LEU A 11 -26.25 -10.80 13.60
CA LEU A 11 -26.25 -9.69 12.65
C LEU A 11 -26.12 -10.25 11.23
N VAL A 12 -27.07 -9.90 10.37
CA VAL A 12 -27.05 -10.32 8.97
C VAL A 12 -26.04 -9.46 8.22
N ARG A 13 -25.23 -10.07 7.34
CA ARG A 13 -24.28 -9.37 6.47
C ARG A 13 -25.01 -8.64 5.36
N THR A 14 -25.52 -7.45 5.65
CA THR A 14 -26.15 -6.57 4.66
C THR A 14 -25.54 -5.17 4.72
N GLU A 15 -25.63 -4.42 3.62
CA GLU A 15 -25.08 -3.06 3.54
C GLU A 15 -25.81 -2.10 4.50
N GLU A 16 -27.09 -2.34 4.79
CA GLU A 16 -27.90 -1.55 5.72
C GLU A 16 -27.37 -1.64 7.16
N ASN A 17 -26.76 -2.77 7.50
CA ASN A 17 -26.18 -3.04 8.82
C ASN A 17 -24.74 -2.53 8.95
N LEU A 18 -24.17 -1.92 7.91
CA LEU A 18 -22.86 -1.28 8.02
C LEU A 18 -22.93 -0.01 8.89
N PRO A 19 -21.85 0.29 9.64
CA PRO A 19 -21.67 1.60 10.23
C PRO A 19 -21.67 2.71 9.17
N ASP A 20 -22.06 3.92 9.55
CA ASP A 20 -22.22 5.05 8.61
C ASP A 20 -20.92 5.40 7.89
N TYR A 21 -19.78 5.35 8.59
CA TYR A 21 -18.47 5.60 7.96
C TYR A 21 -18.15 4.61 6.84
N ASP A 22 -18.58 3.35 6.95
CA ASP A 22 -18.35 2.34 5.90
C ASP A 22 -19.37 2.55 4.76
N LYS A 23 -20.62 2.91 5.06
CA LYS A 23 -21.60 3.28 4.02
C LYS A 23 -21.13 4.47 3.19
N ASP A 24 -20.52 5.46 3.82
CA ASP A 24 -19.97 6.64 3.14
C ASP A 24 -18.82 6.26 2.19
N GLU A 25 -17.89 5.41 2.62
CA GLU A 25 -16.83 4.91 1.73
C GLU A 25 -17.37 4.07 0.58
N LEU A 26 -18.38 3.22 0.82
CA LEU A 26 -19.02 2.44 -0.24
C LEU A 26 -19.69 3.33 -1.28
N ARG A 27 -20.35 4.41 -0.84
CA ARG A 27 -20.95 5.40 -1.73
C ARG A 27 -19.87 6.07 -2.58
N TYR A 28 -18.78 6.53 -1.96
CA TYR A 28 -17.67 7.17 -2.66
C TYR A 28 -17.06 6.24 -3.73
N GLU A 29 -16.81 4.98 -3.40
CA GLU A 29 -16.27 3.98 -4.33
C GLU A 29 -17.21 3.75 -5.52
N ARG A 30 -18.51 3.63 -5.27
CA ARG A 30 -19.53 3.47 -6.33
C ARG A 30 -19.59 4.69 -7.24
N GLU A 31 -19.52 5.91 -6.69
CA GLU A 31 -19.47 7.14 -7.48
C GLU A 31 -18.22 7.18 -8.37
N LEU A 32 -17.07 6.77 -7.83
CA LEU A 32 -15.81 6.72 -8.59
C LEU A 32 -15.91 5.73 -9.76
N ILE A 33 -16.45 4.53 -9.51
CA ILE A 33 -16.69 3.53 -10.56
C ILE A 33 -17.68 4.06 -11.61
N ALA A 34 -18.76 4.73 -11.19
CA ALA A 34 -19.74 5.31 -12.11
C ALA A 34 -19.11 6.38 -13.01
N ARG A 35 -18.24 7.25 -12.46
CA ARG A 35 -17.48 8.25 -13.24
C ARG A 35 -16.56 7.60 -14.26
N VAL A 36 -15.87 6.53 -13.90
CA VAL A 36 -14.99 5.78 -14.82
C VAL A 36 -15.80 5.11 -15.94
N LYS A 37 -16.94 4.48 -15.60
CA LYS A 37 -17.87 3.91 -16.58
C LYS A 37 -18.38 4.98 -17.55
N ALA A 38 -18.83 6.14 -17.03
CA ALA A 38 -19.29 7.27 -17.84
C ALA A 38 -18.20 7.82 -18.76
N CYS A 39 -16.97 8.00 -18.25
CA CYS A 39 -15.81 8.36 -19.07
C CYS A 39 -15.60 7.37 -20.23
N GLY A 40 -15.68 6.07 -19.95
CA GLY A 40 -15.51 5.03 -20.96
C GLY A 40 -16.59 5.07 -22.05
N VAL A 41 -17.83 5.41 -21.68
CA VAL A 41 -18.92 5.64 -22.65
C VAL A 41 -18.64 6.88 -23.48
N SER A 42 -18.27 8.01 -22.87
CA SER A 42 -17.93 9.24 -23.58
C SER A 42 -16.78 9.05 -24.56
N ALA A 43 -15.72 8.34 -24.18
CA ALA A 43 -14.60 8.02 -25.06
C ALA A 43 -15.02 7.16 -26.26
N LYS A 44 -15.94 6.20 -26.08
CA LYS A 44 -16.50 5.39 -27.18
C LYS A 44 -17.36 6.22 -28.12
N LEU A 45 -18.23 7.08 -27.57
CA LEU A 45 -19.07 7.98 -28.37
C LEU A 45 -18.21 8.95 -29.19
N ALA A 46 -17.17 9.54 -28.58
CA ALA A 46 -16.23 10.41 -29.28
C ALA A 46 -15.57 9.71 -30.48
N LYS A 47 -15.13 8.45 -30.33
CA LYS A 47 -14.58 7.66 -31.46
C LYS A 47 -15.61 7.43 -32.57
N SER A 48 -16.86 7.17 -32.23
CA SER A 48 -17.96 7.00 -33.21
C SER A 48 -18.22 8.31 -33.97
N GLU A 49 -18.28 9.45 -33.27
CA GLU A 49 -18.47 10.76 -33.90
C GLU A 49 -17.28 11.17 -34.78
N MET A 50 -16.05 10.88 -34.36
CA MET A 50 -14.86 11.08 -35.21
C MET A 50 -14.95 10.28 -36.52
N ALA A 51 -15.45 9.04 -36.48
CA ALA A 51 -15.63 8.23 -37.68
C ALA A 51 -16.69 8.83 -38.62
N LYS A 52 -17.82 9.32 -38.08
CA LYS A 52 -18.86 10.03 -38.85
C LYS A 52 -18.33 11.31 -39.48
N LEU A 53 -17.64 12.14 -38.71
CA LEU A 53 -17.03 13.39 -39.18
C LEU A 53 -15.96 13.13 -40.25
N SER A 54 -15.15 12.08 -40.08
CA SER A 54 -14.16 11.68 -41.09
C SER A 54 -14.82 11.25 -42.40
N LYS A 55 -15.93 10.52 -42.31
CA LYS A 55 -16.75 10.15 -43.47
C LYS A 55 -17.34 11.39 -44.14
N GLN A 56 -17.97 12.29 -43.39
CA GLN A 56 -18.49 13.56 -43.91
C GLN A 56 -17.42 14.39 -44.60
N LYS A 57 -16.22 14.49 -44.00
CA LYS A 57 -15.09 15.20 -44.61
C LYS A 57 -14.67 14.59 -45.95
N SER A 58 -14.72 13.26 -46.08
CA SER A 58 -14.39 12.55 -47.32
C SER A 58 -15.44 12.73 -48.43
N GLU A 59 -16.68 13.04 -48.05
CA GLU A 59 -17.81 13.26 -48.97
C GLU A 59 -17.93 14.72 -49.44
N LEU A 60 -17.16 15.66 -48.85
CA LEU A 60 -17.16 17.06 -49.26
C LEU A 60 -16.71 17.26 -50.72
N ASN A 61 -17.46 18.06 -51.47
CA ASN A 61 -17.14 18.41 -52.85
C ASN A 61 -16.11 19.55 -52.90
N ARG A 62 -14.94 19.29 -53.49
CA ARG A 62 -13.86 20.30 -53.65
C ARG A 62 -14.25 21.50 -54.50
N LYS A 63 -15.32 21.40 -55.28
CA LYS A 63 -15.84 22.49 -56.14
C LYS A 63 -16.84 23.40 -55.42
N ASP A 64 -17.25 23.07 -54.19
CA ASP A 64 -18.14 23.91 -53.40
C ASP A 64 -17.41 25.19 -52.95
N GLN A 65 -18.09 26.34 -53.03
CA GLN A 65 -17.54 27.63 -52.56
C GLN A 65 -17.17 27.57 -51.06
N ASN A 66 -17.88 26.76 -50.27
CA ASN A 66 -17.67 26.66 -48.82
C ASN A 66 -16.71 25.53 -48.40
N PHE A 67 -16.15 24.75 -49.34
CA PHE A 67 -15.34 23.56 -49.06
C PHE A 67 -14.26 23.78 -47.99
N LYS A 68 -13.52 24.89 -48.06
CA LYS A 68 -12.44 25.17 -47.10
C LYS A 68 -12.97 25.42 -45.68
N ALA A 69 -14.09 26.13 -45.55
CA ALA A 69 -14.71 26.42 -44.25
C ALA A 69 -15.28 25.14 -43.62
N ASP A 70 -16.01 24.34 -44.41
CA ASP A 70 -16.60 23.08 -43.94
C ASP A 70 -15.53 22.05 -43.55
N ALA A 71 -14.45 21.93 -44.34
CA ALA A 71 -13.35 21.03 -44.02
C ALA A 71 -12.61 21.44 -42.74
N GLN A 72 -12.50 22.75 -42.46
CA GLN A 72 -11.89 23.28 -41.23
C GLN A 72 -12.79 23.09 -40.01
N ASP A 73 -14.10 23.32 -40.14
CA ASP A 73 -15.08 23.05 -39.08
C ASP A 73 -15.07 21.58 -38.67
N ILE A 74 -15.15 20.67 -39.66
CA ILE A 74 -15.09 19.22 -39.39
C ILE A 74 -13.77 18.82 -38.73
N ALA A 75 -12.63 19.36 -39.21
CA ALA A 75 -11.33 19.08 -38.60
C ALA A 75 -11.26 19.58 -37.13
N SER A 76 -11.86 20.73 -36.84
CA SER A 76 -11.91 21.30 -35.49
C SER A 76 -12.77 20.43 -34.57
N LYS A 77 -13.92 19.96 -35.04
CA LYS A 77 -14.78 19.01 -34.31
C LYS A 77 -14.06 17.68 -34.04
N ILE A 78 -13.35 17.12 -35.02
CA ILE A 78 -12.54 15.90 -34.83
C ILE A 78 -11.51 16.10 -33.72
N LYS A 79 -10.81 17.24 -33.69
CA LYS A 79 -9.81 17.55 -32.66
C LYS A 79 -10.41 17.62 -31.25
N ILE A 80 -11.63 18.15 -31.11
CA ILE A 80 -12.35 18.17 -29.83
C ILE A 80 -12.63 16.73 -29.37
N TYR A 81 -13.19 15.91 -30.26
CA TYR A 81 -13.50 14.51 -29.93
C TYR A 81 -12.25 13.65 -29.71
N GLU A 82 -11.14 13.95 -30.37
CA GLU A 82 -9.86 13.27 -30.16
C GLU A 82 -9.41 13.38 -28.70
N GLY A 83 -9.47 14.58 -28.10
CA GLY A 83 -9.14 14.78 -26.68
C GLY A 83 -9.99 13.93 -25.73
N ILE A 84 -11.28 13.78 -26.04
CA ILE A 84 -12.21 12.93 -25.26
C ILE A 84 -11.88 11.45 -25.49
N ALA A 85 -11.60 11.04 -26.73
CA ALA A 85 -11.34 9.66 -27.12
C ALA A 85 -10.05 9.09 -26.53
N ILE A 86 -9.02 9.92 -26.33
CA ILE A 86 -7.72 9.52 -25.76
C ILE A 86 -7.68 9.59 -24.23
N THR A 87 -8.74 10.12 -23.59
CA THR A 87 -8.81 10.23 -22.13
C THR A 87 -8.71 8.84 -21.48
N LYS A 88 -7.76 8.67 -20.56
CA LYS A 88 -7.55 7.41 -19.82
C LYS A 88 -8.64 7.24 -18.76
N CYS A 89 -9.71 6.52 -19.11
CA CYS A 89 -10.79 6.17 -18.18
C CYS A 89 -10.39 4.96 -17.33
N ARG A 90 -9.49 5.16 -16.36
CA ARG A 90 -9.07 4.11 -15.41
C ARG A 90 -9.47 4.48 -14.00
N LEU A 91 -9.90 3.48 -13.26
CA LEU A 91 -10.07 3.58 -11.82
C LEU A 91 -8.68 3.65 -11.19
N ASN A 92 -8.42 4.72 -10.43
CA ASN A 92 -7.20 4.88 -9.67
C ASN A 92 -7.57 5.06 -8.20
N HIS A 93 -6.97 4.24 -7.33
CA HIS A 93 -7.22 4.26 -5.90
C HIS A 93 -5.96 4.74 -5.18
N PRO A 94 -5.84 6.05 -4.88
CA PRO A 94 -4.71 6.57 -4.11
C PRO A 94 -4.83 6.27 -2.60
N GLY A 95 -5.83 5.49 -2.17
CA GLY A 95 -6.29 5.39 -0.79
C GLY A 95 -7.50 6.28 -0.50
N CYS A 96 -8.29 5.94 0.52
CA CYS A 96 -9.45 6.74 0.94
C CYS A 96 -9.04 8.10 1.52
N VAL A 97 -7.82 8.18 2.08
CA VAL A 97 -7.11 9.43 2.35
C VAL A 97 -5.79 9.35 1.61
N PRO A 98 -5.61 10.09 0.50
CA PRO A 98 -4.46 9.91 -0.37
C PRO A 98 -3.17 10.40 0.27
N SER A 99 -2.06 9.73 -0.05
CA SER A 99 -0.73 10.23 0.30
C SER A 99 -0.44 11.55 -0.42
N ASN A 100 0.20 12.48 0.28
CA ASN A 100 0.56 13.78 -0.29
C ASN A 100 2.04 13.78 -0.71
N ASP A 101 2.30 13.49 -1.98
CA ASP A 101 3.66 13.45 -2.53
C ASP A 101 4.42 14.79 -2.38
N ALA A 102 3.72 15.93 -2.37
CA ALA A 102 4.33 17.24 -2.14
C ALA A 102 4.84 17.43 -0.69
N ARG A 103 4.52 16.50 0.20
CA ARG A 103 4.94 16.48 1.61
C ARG A 103 5.90 15.32 1.91
N LYS A 104 6.48 14.71 0.87
CA LYS A 104 7.57 13.77 1.01
C LYS A 104 8.84 14.48 1.49
N ILE A 105 9.58 13.81 2.36
CA ILE A 105 10.87 14.27 2.84
C ILE A 105 11.94 13.23 2.55
N ALA A 106 13.19 13.68 2.46
CA ALA A 106 14.31 12.76 2.33
C ALA A 106 14.54 12.03 3.66
N THR A 107 14.63 10.71 3.59
CA THR A 107 14.99 9.89 4.75
C THR A 107 16.48 10.07 5.06
N PRO A 108 16.86 10.41 6.30
CA PRO A 108 18.24 10.70 6.65
C PRO A 108 19.07 9.40 6.62
N LYS A 109 20.17 9.42 5.86
CA LYS A 109 21.12 8.28 5.77
C LYS A 109 21.58 7.81 7.16
N SER A 110 21.80 8.76 8.07
CA SER A 110 22.22 8.49 9.44
C SER A 110 21.27 7.58 10.24
N MET A 111 19.96 7.59 9.93
CA MET A 111 19.01 6.67 10.56
C MET A 111 19.29 5.23 10.14
N GLY A 112 19.48 4.97 8.85
CA GLY A 112 19.80 3.64 8.34
C GLY A 112 21.17 3.14 8.84
N GLU A 113 22.16 4.03 8.89
CA GLU A 113 23.49 3.76 9.45
C GLU A 113 23.41 3.37 10.93
N GLU A 114 22.61 4.08 11.73
CA GLU A 114 22.40 3.77 13.14
C GLU A 114 21.75 2.38 13.31
N ILE A 115 20.68 2.10 12.57
CA ILE A 115 19.99 0.80 12.63
C ILE A 115 20.95 -0.33 12.25
N ASN A 116 21.71 -0.16 11.17
CA ASN A 116 22.70 -1.14 10.72
C ASN A 116 23.78 -1.39 11.76
N LYS A 117 24.34 -0.32 12.35
CA LYS A 117 25.35 -0.41 13.41
C LYS A 117 24.82 -1.17 14.62
N ASN A 118 23.60 -0.85 15.08
CA ASN A 118 23.01 -1.45 16.28
C ASN A 118 22.71 -2.95 16.08
N ASN A 119 22.34 -3.36 14.87
CA ASN A 119 21.92 -4.73 14.56
C ASN A 119 23.01 -5.56 13.85
N LYS A 120 24.18 -4.98 13.60
CA LYS A 120 25.28 -5.59 12.81
C LYS A 120 24.82 -6.03 11.41
N THR A 121 23.96 -5.23 10.80
CA THR A 121 23.41 -5.46 9.46
C THR A 121 24.01 -4.48 8.46
N LYS A 122 23.72 -4.69 7.18
CA LYS A 122 24.14 -3.86 6.05
C LYS A 122 22.98 -3.67 5.08
N ILE A 123 21.83 -3.28 5.61
CA ILE A 123 20.61 -3.03 4.85
C ILE A 123 20.73 -1.72 4.08
N ASP A 124 20.27 -1.74 2.84
CA ASP A 124 20.10 -0.57 1.99
C ASP A 124 18.75 0.10 2.31
N PHE A 125 18.77 1.05 3.24
CA PHE A 125 17.57 1.80 3.64
C PHE A 125 17.10 2.81 2.59
N GLU A 126 17.97 3.21 1.66
CA GLU A 126 17.58 4.05 0.53
C GLU A 126 16.69 3.23 -0.42
N LYS A 127 17.12 2.01 -0.73
CA LYS A 127 16.33 1.09 -1.55
C LYS A 127 15.05 0.63 -0.85
N LEU A 128 15.09 0.39 0.47
CA LEU A 128 13.88 0.12 1.25
C LEU A 128 12.87 1.27 1.14
N SER A 129 13.32 2.52 1.31
CA SER A 129 12.45 3.69 1.19
C SER A 129 11.85 3.82 -0.22
N GLU A 130 12.64 3.54 -1.27
CA GLU A 130 12.13 3.48 -2.65
C GLU A 130 11.02 2.42 -2.81
N PHE A 131 11.23 1.21 -2.28
CA PHE A 131 10.24 0.13 -2.34
C PHE A 131 8.93 0.48 -1.60
N GLU A 132 9.01 1.20 -0.49
CA GLU A 132 7.86 1.59 0.33
C GLU A 132 7.25 2.94 -0.09
N GLY A 133 7.75 3.57 -1.17
CA GLY A 133 7.15 4.78 -1.75
C GLY A 133 7.57 6.09 -1.08
N GLY A 134 8.65 6.08 -0.29
CA GLY A 134 9.25 7.25 0.36
C GLY A 134 8.62 7.63 1.69
N GLU A 135 9.21 8.61 2.35
CA GLU A 135 8.78 9.07 3.67
C GLU A 135 7.79 10.24 3.60
N HIS A 136 6.62 10.08 4.21
CA HIS A 136 5.54 11.08 4.24
C HIS A 136 5.42 11.75 5.61
N THR A 137 5.26 13.08 5.63
CA THR A 137 5.01 13.85 6.87
C THR A 137 3.53 14.09 7.16
N VAL A 138 2.67 13.79 6.19
CA VAL A 138 1.21 13.86 6.34
C VAL A 138 0.68 12.44 6.27
N SER A 139 -0.16 12.09 7.24
CA SER A 139 -0.71 10.74 7.31
C SER A 139 -1.70 10.50 6.17
N TYR A 140 -1.78 9.25 5.75
CA TYR A 140 -2.65 8.78 4.68
C TYR A 140 -3.22 7.41 5.03
N ILE A 141 -4.17 6.91 4.24
CA ILE A 141 -4.76 5.58 4.47
C ILE A 141 -4.85 4.87 3.12
N PRO A 142 -3.99 3.88 2.85
CA PRO A 142 -3.97 3.11 1.60
C PRO A 142 -5.03 2.01 1.63
N TRP A 143 -6.29 2.38 1.87
CA TRP A 143 -7.44 1.49 1.97
C TRP A 143 -8.59 1.99 1.10
N TRP A 144 -9.35 1.07 0.49
CA TRP A 144 -10.62 1.36 -0.18
C TRP A 144 -11.50 0.10 -0.19
N PRO A 145 -12.82 0.24 -0.37
CA PRO A 145 -13.75 -0.89 -0.35
C PRO A 145 -13.45 -1.93 -1.43
N TYR A 146 -13.48 -3.21 -1.05
CA TYR A 146 -13.42 -4.32 -2.00
C TYR A 146 -14.79 -4.60 -2.62
N LEU A 147 -14.88 -4.50 -3.94
CA LEU A 147 -16.08 -4.81 -4.71
C LEU A 147 -15.83 -6.00 -5.66
N LYS A 148 -16.59 -7.08 -5.47
CA LYS A 148 -16.61 -8.23 -6.38
C LYS A 148 -17.85 -8.16 -7.26
N LYS A 149 -17.67 -7.87 -8.55
CA LYS A 149 -18.76 -7.70 -9.52
C LYS A 149 -19.81 -6.68 -9.01
N ASP A 150 -19.34 -5.49 -8.64
CA ASP A 150 -20.13 -4.38 -8.07
C ASP A 150 -20.81 -4.66 -6.71
N ARG A 151 -20.57 -5.82 -6.08
CA ARG A 151 -21.07 -6.15 -4.73
C ARG A 151 -19.98 -5.96 -3.68
N ALA A 152 -20.31 -5.27 -2.60
CA ALA A 152 -19.41 -5.10 -1.46
C ALA A 152 -19.17 -6.44 -0.74
N ALA A 153 -17.92 -6.74 -0.44
CA ALA A 153 -17.62 -7.80 0.50
C ALA A 153 -17.73 -7.28 1.92
N LEU A 154 -18.50 -7.99 2.75
CA LEU A 154 -18.74 -7.66 4.14
C LEU A 154 -18.06 -8.70 5.03
N VAL A 155 -17.33 -8.21 6.01
CA VAL A 155 -16.56 -9.03 6.96
C VAL A 155 -16.91 -8.63 8.38
N PHE A 156 -16.81 -9.57 9.30
CA PHE A 156 -16.84 -9.24 10.71
C PHE A 156 -15.40 -9.11 11.19
N TYR A 157 -15.03 -7.92 11.66
CA TYR A 157 -13.81 -7.74 12.43
C TYR A 157 -14.14 -7.93 13.91
N SER A 158 -13.23 -8.57 14.62
CA SER A 158 -13.26 -8.72 16.07
C SER A 158 -11.93 -8.21 16.59
N ASN A 159 -11.98 -7.09 17.31
CA ASN A 159 -10.86 -6.64 18.15
C ASN A 159 -11.10 -7.08 19.62
N GLU A 160 -12.31 -7.55 19.94
CA GLU A 160 -12.71 -8.06 21.25
C GLU A 160 -13.50 -9.37 21.11
N PRO A 161 -13.26 -10.37 21.99
CA PRO A 161 -14.10 -11.57 22.07
C PRO A 161 -15.57 -11.20 22.30
N GLY A 162 -16.46 -11.58 21.37
CA GLY A 162 -17.91 -11.38 21.50
C GLY A 162 -18.49 -10.12 20.84
N LYS A 163 -17.65 -9.20 20.31
CA LYS A 163 -18.11 -8.06 19.50
C LYS A 163 -17.67 -8.22 18.05
N ASN A 164 -18.53 -8.85 17.26
CA ASN A 164 -18.39 -8.89 15.80
C ASN A 164 -18.98 -7.60 15.22
N ILE A 165 -18.14 -6.66 14.83
CA ILE A 165 -18.59 -5.46 14.12
C ILE A 165 -18.61 -5.79 12.63
N LEU A 166 -19.75 -5.62 11.98
CA LEU A 166 -19.86 -5.76 10.53
C LEU A 166 -19.14 -4.59 9.87
N ARG A 167 -18.25 -4.87 8.93
CA ARG A 167 -17.37 -3.89 8.29
C ARG A 167 -17.24 -4.18 6.80
N LEU A 168 -16.87 -3.16 6.03
CA LEU A 168 -16.40 -3.36 4.66
C LEU A 168 -15.05 -4.06 4.64
N ALA A 169 -14.91 -5.04 3.76
CA ALA A 169 -13.59 -5.57 3.44
C ALA A 169 -12.83 -4.54 2.59
N GLY A 170 -11.53 -4.40 2.86
CA GLY A 170 -10.66 -3.56 2.06
C GLY A 170 -9.94 -4.33 0.96
N GLU A 171 -9.67 -3.66 -0.16
CA GLU A 171 -8.94 -4.21 -1.29
C GLU A 171 -7.41 -4.18 -1.05
N TYR A 172 -6.76 -5.32 -1.24
CA TYR A 172 -5.31 -5.47 -1.31
C TYR A 172 -4.96 -6.50 -2.39
N ASN A 173 -4.30 -6.06 -3.47
CA ASN A 173 -3.91 -6.94 -4.59
C ASN A 173 -5.07 -7.80 -5.15
N GLY A 174 -6.28 -7.25 -5.24
CA GLY A 174 -7.46 -7.98 -5.73
C GLY A 174 -8.18 -8.83 -4.68
N ARG A 175 -7.85 -8.69 -3.40
CA ARG A 175 -8.35 -9.51 -2.29
C ARG A 175 -8.94 -8.67 -1.14
N PRO A 176 -9.94 -9.21 -0.41
CA PRO A 176 -10.65 -8.55 0.69
C PRO A 176 -9.88 -8.56 2.02
N GLU A 177 -8.57 -8.33 1.99
CA GLU A 177 -7.67 -8.54 3.14
C GLU A 177 -7.14 -7.23 3.75
N ASN A 178 -7.35 -6.09 3.09
CA ASN A 178 -6.79 -4.81 3.55
C ASN A 178 -7.51 -4.28 4.80
N ARG A 179 -6.72 -3.92 5.82
CA ARG A 179 -7.18 -3.37 7.09
C ARG A 179 -6.44 -2.10 7.49
N SER A 180 -5.83 -1.40 6.54
CA SER A 180 -5.00 -0.24 6.88
C SER A 180 -5.74 0.81 7.70
N GLY A 181 -5.02 1.39 8.65
CA GLY A 181 -5.40 2.60 9.38
C GLY A 181 -4.55 3.79 8.96
N ALA A 182 -4.52 4.81 9.84
CA ALA A 182 -3.69 5.99 9.63
C ALA A 182 -2.22 5.58 9.52
N THR A 183 -1.64 5.83 8.34
CA THR A 183 -0.28 5.45 7.97
C THR A 183 0.57 6.70 7.83
N ILE A 184 1.79 6.68 8.38
CA ILE A 184 2.74 7.80 8.31
C ILE A 184 4.13 7.33 7.87
N GLY A 185 4.97 8.27 7.41
CA GLY A 185 6.37 8.01 7.17
C GLY A 185 6.53 7.00 6.04
N ILE A 186 7.30 5.96 6.29
CA ILE A 186 7.56 4.85 5.38
C ILE A 186 6.65 3.69 5.82
N GLY A 187 5.34 3.84 5.64
CA GLY A 187 4.39 2.74 5.88
C GLY A 187 4.13 2.37 7.35
N VAL A 188 4.31 3.30 8.29
CA VAL A 188 4.01 3.06 9.72
C VAL A 188 2.49 3.15 9.94
N ASP A 189 1.82 2.00 9.97
CA ASP A 189 0.37 1.89 10.16
C ASP A 189 -0.01 1.86 11.65
N LEU A 190 -0.68 2.91 12.13
CA LEU A 190 -1.15 3.03 13.50
C LEU A 190 -2.40 2.17 13.76
N GLY A 191 -3.22 1.90 12.75
CA GLY A 191 -4.49 1.19 12.93
C GLY A 191 -4.35 -0.29 13.30
N GLN A 192 -3.18 -0.87 13.07
CA GLN A 192 -2.86 -2.28 13.36
C GLN A 192 -2.09 -2.47 14.67
N ASP A 193 -1.91 -1.41 15.46
CA ASP A 193 -1.19 -1.44 16.73
C ASP A 193 -2.07 -0.96 17.89
N SER A 194 -1.65 -1.28 19.11
CA SER A 194 -2.28 -0.75 20.32
C SER A 194 -1.49 0.47 20.83
N PRO A 195 -2.16 1.44 21.50
CA PRO A 195 -1.47 2.59 22.06
C PRO A 195 -0.35 2.19 23.03
N GLN A 196 -0.61 1.20 23.89
CA GLN A 196 0.32 0.77 24.92
C GLN A 196 1.51 0.02 24.32
N ASP A 197 1.29 -0.91 23.39
CA ASP A 197 2.37 -1.67 22.76
C ASP A 197 3.26 -0.74 21.92
N PHE A 198 2.65 0.19 21.19
CA PHE A 198 3.40 1.18 20.42
C PHE A 198 4.25 2.10 21.31
N LEU A 199 3.72 2.54 22.46
CA LEU A 199 4.51 3.31 23.42
C LEU A 199 5.73 2.52 23.93
N GLN A 200 5.57 1.23 24.22
CA GLN A 200 6.71 0.39 24.64
C GLN A 200 7.73 0.23 23.53
N LYS A 201 7.30 0.10 22.27
CA LYS A 201 8.18 0.06 21.10
C LYS A 201 8.95 1.36 20.94
N MET A 202 8.28 2.50 21.10
CA MET A 202 8.89 3.84 21.08
C MET A 202 9.94 3.97 22.19
N LYS A 203 9.60 3.64 23.45
CA LYS A 203 10.52 3.71 24.59
C LYS A 203 11.75 2.82 24.41
N LYS A 204 11.55 1.57 24.00
CA LYS A 204 12.63 0.59 23.76
C LYS A 204 13.64 1.07 22.72
N ARG A 205 13.17 1.84 21.72
CA ARG A 205 13.95 2.28 20.55
C ARG A 205 14.32 3.76 20.62
N ASN A 206 14.06 4.41 21.75
CA ASN A 206 14.38 5.81 21.99
C ASN A 206 15.86 5.99 22.34
N THR A 207 16.71 5.79 21.34
CA THR A 207 18.17 5.79 21.45
C THR A 207 18.81 6.61 20.34
N GLY A 208 20.12 6.85 20.46
CA GLY A 208 20.92 7.44 19.39
C GLY A 208 20.64 8.91 19.13
N MET A 209 20.92 9.35 17.90
CA MET A 209 20.92 10.78 17.57
C MET A 209 19.52 11.38 17.45
N GLN A 210 18.51 10.53 17.21
CA GLN A 210 17.12 10.94 17.10
C GLN A 210 16.33 10.74 18.39
N LYS A 211 17.03 10.59 19.53
CA LYS A 211 16.38 10.41 20.82
C LYS A 211 15.45 11.59 21.16
N PHE A 212 14.28 11.28 21.69
CA PHE A 212 13.33 12.21 22.28
C PHE A 212 13.54 12.25 23.79
N SER A 213 13.34 13.40 24.42
CA SER A 213 13.14 13.42 25.87
C SER A 213 11.84 12.68 26.24
N ASP A 214 11.67 12.30 27.50
CA ASP A 214 10.45 11.61 27.94
C ASP A 214 9.19 12.45 27.68
N ASP A 215 9.29 13.78 27.87
CA ASP A 215 8.21 14.72 27.58
C ASP A 215 7.89 14.82 26.09
N GLU A 216 8.91 14.89 25.23
CA GLU A 216 8.72 14.91 23.77
C GLU A 216 8.10 13.59 23.29
N LEU A 217 8.54 12.46 23.85
CA LEU A 217 8.04 11.13 23.53
C LEU A 217 6.56 10.98 23.92
N ASN A 218 6.20 11.43 25.13
CA ASN A 218 4.82 11.41 25.61
C ASN A 218 3.92 12.33 24.77
N LYS A 219 4.39 13.52 24.39
CA LYS A 219 3.66 14.42 23.49
C LYS A 219 3.42 13.79 22.13
N LEU A 220 4.44 13.16 21.54
CA LEU A 220 4.29 12.43 20.28
C LEU A 220 3.30 11.27 20.42
N HIS A 221 3.37 10.53 21.52
CA HIS A 221 2.43 9.43 21.79
C HIS A 221 0.98 9.92 21.92
N GLU A 222 0.70 10.95 22.72
CA GLU A 222 -0.64 11.50 22.87
C GLU A 222 -1.19 12.07 21.56
N LYS A 223 -0.33 12.60 20.68
CA LYS A 223 -0.70 13.05 19.34
C LYS A 223 -1.17 11.92 18.44
N ILE A 224 -0.55 10.73 18.49
CA ILE A 224 -0.89 9.57 17.64
C ILE A 224 -1.92 8.62 18.27
N LYS A 225 -2.10 8.72 19.59
CA LYS A 225 -2.98 7.86 20.39
C LYS A 225 -4.41 7.73 19.86
N PRO A 226 -5.08 8.80 19.36
CA PRO A 226 -6.45 8.69 18.86
C PRO A 226 -6.60 7.85 17.57
N TYR A 227 -5.51 7.54 16.88
CA TYR A 227 -5.52 6.88 15.57
C TYR A 227 -5.29 5.36 15.66
N PHE A 228 -4.85 4.84 16.81
CA PHE A 228 -4.66 3.40 17.00
C PHE A 228 -5.97 2.63 16.89
N GLU A 229 -5.86 1.39 16.43
CA GLU A 229 -6.98 0.43 16.32
C GLU A 229 -8.14 0.87 15.39
N LYS A 230 -8.04 2.05 14.77
CA LYS A 230 -8.95 2.53 13.73
C LYS A 230 -8.49 2.02 12.38
N ILE A 231 -9.39 1.32 11.69
CA ILE A 231 -9.10 0.68 10.40
C ILE A 231 -10.19 0.99 9.39
N GLY A 232 -9.87 0.90 8.09
CA GLY A 232 -10.82 1.03 7.00
C GLY A 232 -11.63 2.33 7.06
N GLY A 233 -12.94 2.28 6.77
CA GLY A 233 -13.79 3.47 6.69
C GLY A 233 -13.80 4.33 7.97
N GLU A 234 -13.68 3.72 9.15
CA GLU A 234 -13.56 4.46 10.41
C GLU A 234 -12.28 5.33 10.43
N ALA A 235 -11.15 4.76 10.05
CA ALA A 235 -9.89 5.50 9.95
C ALA A 235 -9.99 6.59 8.87
N CYS A 236 -10.58 6.27 7.72
CA CYS A 236 -10.80 7.21 6.61
C CYS A 236 -11.55 8.45 7.09
N LYS A 237 -12.69 8.25 7.75
CA LYS A 237 -13.50 9.34 8.31
C LYS A 237 -12.71 10.12 9.35
N PHE A 238 -12.14 9.42 10.34
CA PHE A 238 -11.46 10.07 11.46
C PHE A 238 -10.28 10.93 11.00
N LEU A 239 -9.45 10.44 10.07
CA LEU A 239 -8.28 11.18 9.58
C LEU A 239 -8.68 12.38 8.69
N ARG A 240 -9.79 12.31 7.96
CA ARG A 240 -10.30 13.48 7.21
C ARG A 240 -10.77 14.59 8.16
N GLU A 241 -11.42 14.21 9.26
CA GLU A 241 -11.90 15.15 10.29
C GLU A 241 -10.78 15.66 11.19
N ASN A 242 -9.73 14.85 11.39
CA ASN A 242 -8.58 15.15 12.25
C ASN A 242 -7.29 14.88 11.46
N PRO A 243 -6.83 15.82 10.62
CA PRO A 243 -5.61 15.63 9.86
C PRO A 243 -4.37 15.49 10.76
N LEU A 244 -3.58 14.45 10.53
CA LEU A 244 -2.38 14.16 11.30
C LEU A 244 -1.11 14.49 10.51
N VAL A 245 -0.40 15.52 10.98
CA VAL A 245 0.81 16.05 10.35
C VAL A 245 1.98 16.01 11.33
N PHE A 246 3.16 15.63 10.83
CA PHE A 246 4.38 15.49 11.60
C PHE A 246 5.48 16.42 11.10
N SER A 247 6.35 16.80 12.02
CA SER A 247 7.67 17.31 11.69
C SER A 247 8.55 16.19 11.12
N ALA A 248 9.62 16.56 10.40
CA ALA A 248 10.59 15.60 9.91
C ALA A 248 11.19 14.74 11.05
N ARG A 249 11.52 15.36 12.20
CA ARG A 249 12.08 14.65 13.36
C ARG A 249 11.13 13.59 13.92
N GLU A 250 9.84 13.90 14.05
CA GLU A 250 8.85 12.92 14.50
C GLU A 250 8.70 11.78 13.49
N SER A 251 8.62 12.09 12.20
CA SER A 251 8.51 11.08 11.13
C SER A 251 9.72 10.14 11.10
N HIS A 252 10.94 10.68 11.14
CA HIS A 252 12.15 9.87 11.15
C HIS A 252 12.21 8.96 12.39
N PHE A 253 11.82 9.48 13.56
CA PHE A 253 11.77 8.69 14.78
C PHE A 253 10.79 7.52 14.67
N LEU A 254 9.57 7.76 14.17
CA LEU A 254 8.57 6.71 13.99
C LEU A 254 9.03 5.66 12.96
N ASN A 255 9.68 6.08 11.87
CA ASN A 255 10.27 5.17 10.89
C ASN A 255 11.38 4.31 11.51
N LYS A 256 12.26 4.90 12.32
CA LYS A 256 13.27 4.14 13.05
C LYS A 256 12.64 3.07 13.93
N VAL A 257 11.60 3.44 14.70
CA VAL A 257 10.86 2.51 15.57
C VAL A 257 10.31 1.33 14.77
N ALA A 258 9.63 1.61 13.65
CA ALA A 258 9.02 0.59 12.80
C ALA A 258 10.06 -0.29 12.08
N HIS A 259 11.11 0.31 11.51
CA HIS A 259 12.19 -0.42 10.83
C HIS A 259 12.95 -1.35 11.78
N GLU A 260 13.29 -0.91 13.00
CA GLU A 260 13.94 -1.76 13.99
C GLU A 260 13.03 -2.89 14.49
N GLU A 261 11.71 -2.68 14.52
CA GLU A 261 10.76 -3.76 14.81
C GLU A 261 10.69 -4.78 13.68
N ALA A 262 10.51 -4.32 12.44
CA ALA A 262 10.44 -5.19 11.29
C ALA A 262 11.75 -5.95 11.06
N LEU A 263 12.90 -5.30 11.29
CA LEU A 263 14.20 -5.95 11.22
C LEU A 263 14.33 -7.09 12.23
N GLN A 264 13.94 -6.85 13.49
CA GLN A 264 13.96 -7.90 14.50
C GLN A 264 13.07 -9.10 14.08
N LYS A 265 11.85 -8.83 13.60
CA LYS A 265 10.94 -9.87 13.10
C LYS A 265 11.53 -10.63 11.91
N ALA A 266 12.16 -9.93 10.97
CA ALA A 266 12.80 -10.53 9.80
C ALA A 266 13.98 -11.42 10.20
N MET A 267 14.85 -10.95 11.09
CA MET A 267 15.98 -11.70 11.63
C MET A 267 15.51 -12.97 12.36
N ASP A 268 14.50 -12.84 13.22
CA ASP A 268 13.96 -13.98 13.98
C ASP A 268 13.33 -15.03 13.05
N LYS A 269 12.49 -14.59 12.10
CA LYS A 269 11.87 -15.48 11.12
C LYS A 269 12.92 -16.21 10.28
N TYR A 270 13.91 -15.48 9.75
CA TYR A 270 14.97 -16.05 8.96
C TYR A 270 15.79 -17.06 9.77
N ARG A 271 16.21 -16.71 11.00
CA ARG A 271 16.97 -17.59 11.90
C ARG A 271 16.27 -18.92 12.14
N LEU A 272 14.95 -18.89 12.38
CA LEU A 272 14.15 -20.09 12.62
C LEU A 272 14.13 -21.05 11.42
N VAL A 273 14.13 -20.52 10.20
CA VAL A 273 14.14 -21.33 8.97
C VAL A 273 15.57 -21.78 8.63
N ALA A 274 16.55 -20.88 8.72
CA ALA A 274 17.96 -21.15 8.43
C ALA A 274 18.56 -22.21 9.36
N ALA A 275 18.23 -22.19 10.66
CA ALA A 275 18.69 -23.18 11.62
C ALA A 275 18.28 -24.62 11.25
N LYS A 276 17.13 -24.80 10.60
CA LYS A 276 16.64 -26.11 10.14
C LYS A 276 17.32 -26.60 8.85
N LYS A 277 17.96 -25.69 8.12
CA LYS A 277 18.45 -25.92 6.75
C LYS A 277 19.95 -25.66 6.58
N GLY A 278 20.68 -25.37 7.66
CA GLY A 278 22.11 -25.07 7.62
C GLY A 278 22.44 -23.74 6.93
N GLY A 279 21.53 -22.77 6.95
CA GLY A 279 21.76 -21.45 6.33
C GLY A 279 22.74 -20.58 7.12
N LYS A 280 23.38 -19.62 6.42
CA LYS A 280 24.22 -18.56 7.02
C LYS A 280 23.42 -17.76 8.06
N LYS A 281 24.09 -17.07 8.98
CA LYS A 281 23.41 -16.10 9.87
C LYS A 281 22.91 -14.92 9.05
N PHE A 282 21.85 -14.26 9.52
CA PHE A 282 21.27 -13.10 8.85
C PHE A 282 22.31 -12.00 8.58
N THR A 283 23.16 -11.72 9.55
CA THR A 283 24.23 -10.70 9.46
C THR A 283 25.28 -11.03 8.40
N ASP A 284 25.41 -12.30 8.02
CA ASP A 284 26.41 -12.79 7.07
C ASP A 284 25.87 -12.80 5.61
N LEU A 285 24.57 -12.59 5.42
CA LEU A 285 23.94 -12.42 4.10
C LEU A 285 24.44 -11.16 3.39
N THR A 286 24.22 -11.02 2.08
CA THR A 286 24.55 -9.78 1.35
C THR A 286 23.61 -8.62 1.73
N SER A 287 23.97 -7.39 1.36
CA SER A 287 23.12 -6.21 1.58
C SER A 287 21.74 -6.40 0.96
N GLU A 288 21.72 -6.90 -0.28
CA GLU A 288 20.53 -7.08 -1.08
C GLU A 288 19.62 -8.17 -0.50
N GLN A 289 20.21 -9.26 -0.01
CA GLN A 289 19.49 -10.32 0.69
C GLN A 289 18.85 -9.81 1.99
N GLN A 290 19.59 -9.07 2.82
CA GLN A 290 19.07 -8.50 4.06
C GLN A 290 17.95 -7.48 3.78
N THR A 291 18.14 -6.63 2.76
CA THR A 291 17.18 -5.62 2.33
C THR A 291 15.91 -6.25 1.77
N ALA A 292 16.03 -7.28 0.92
CA ALA A 292 14.88 -7.99 0.37
C ALA A 292 14.07 -8.71 1.46
N LEU A 293 14.74 -9.34 2.43
CA LEU A 293 14.08 -9.94 3.59
C LEU A 293 13.37 -8.90 4.43
N LEU A 294 14.02 -7.77 4.74
CA LEU A 294 13.39 -6.70 5.49
C LEU A 294 12.17 -6.13 4.75
N SER A 295 12.28 -5.77 3.48
CA SER A 295 11.18 -5.17 2.72
C SER A 295 9.99 -6.13 2.56
N ASN A 296 10.25 -7.40 2.26
CA ASN A 296 9.19 -8.42 2.20
C ASN A 296 8.53 -8.63 3.58
N GLY A 297 9.32 -8.65 4.64
CA GLY A 297 8.82 -8.74 6.01
C GLY A 297 8.07 -7.49 6.47
N TYR A 298 8.46 -6.30 6.01
CA TYR A 298 7.82 -5.04 6.30
C TYR A 298 6.39 -5.02 5.73
N GLN A 299 6.24 -5.49 4.49
CA GLN A 299 4.94 -5.57 3.81
C GLN A 299 4.01 -6.65 4.41
N LYS A 300 4.57 -7.77 4.88
CA LYS A 300 3.80 -8.99 5.24
C LYS A 300 3.81 -9.33 6.73
N GLY A 301 4.44 -8.49 7.55
CA GLY A 301 4.70 -8.73 8.97
C GLY A 301 5.91 -9.65 9.25
N THR A 302 6.18 -10.64 8.40
CA THR A 302 7.42 -11.45 8.40
C THR A 302 7.80 -11.89 6.99
N PRO A 303 9.08 -12.15 6.69
CA PRO A 303 9.48 -12.61 5.37
C PRO A 303 8.89 -13.98 5.01
N ASP A 304 8.49 -14.15 3.76
CA ASP A 304 7.93 -15.39 3.22
C ASP A 304 8.96 -16.53 3.24
N ASN A 305 8.50 -17.73 3.57
CA ASN A 305 9.37 -18.92 3.55
C ASN A 305 9.97 -19.18 2.16
N ALA A 306 9.25 -18.87 1.08
CA ALA A 306 9.75 -19.06 -0.29
C ALA A 306 10.97 -18.17 -0.57
N LEU A 307 10.90 -16.88 -0.20
CA LEU A 307 12.02 -15.95 -0.32
C LEU A 307 13.21 -16.39 0.54
N ILE A 308 12.95 -16.78 1.80
CA ILE A 308 14.00 -17.27 2.71
C ILE A 308 14.70 -18.50 2.12
N ASN A 309 13.94 -19.45 1.56
CA ASN A 309 14.50 -20.66 0.96
C ASN A 309 15.37 -20.34 -0.26
N ALA A 310 14.92 -19.44 -1.16
CA ALA A 310 15.71 -19.02 -2.31
C ALA A 310 17.09 -18.47 -1.90
N ILE A 311 17.11 -17.67 -0.82
CA ILE A 311 18.35 -17.11 -0.24
C ILE A 311 19.22 -18.21 0.38
N ILE A 312 18.65 -19.11 1.18
CA ILE A 312 19.40 -20.21 1.80
C ILE A 312 20.04 -21.12 0.75
N HIS A 313 19.32 -21.42 -0.34
CA HIS A 313 19.81 -22.25 -1.43
C HIS A 313 20.74 -21.49 -2.40
N GLU A 314 20.92 -20.18 -2.20
CA GLU A 314 21.62 -19.27 -3.12
C GLU A 314 21.14 -19.44 -4.58
N ASN A 315 19.84 -19.66 -4.77
CA ASN A 315 19.23 -19.95 -6.07
C ASN A 315 18.29 -18.83 -6.51
N ARG A 316 18.78 -17.96 -7.40
CA ARG A 316 17.99 -16.84 -7.92
C ARG A 316 16.74 -17.25 -8.72
N LYS A 317 16.69 -18.47 -9.27
CA LYS A 317 15.50 -18.97 -9.99
C LYS A 317 14.35 -19.33 -9.04
N GLU A 318 14.62 -19.48 -7.75
CA GLU A 318 13.60 -19.75 -6.72
C GLU A 318 13.01 -18.47 -6.12
N ILE A 319 13.53 -17.29 -6.48
CA ILE A 319 12.96 -16.01 -6.03
C ILE A 319 11.54 -15.89 -6.62
N PRO A 320 10.49 -15.68 -5.81
CA PRO A 320 9.15 -15.55 -6.35
C PRO A 320 9.02 -14.34 -7.29
N GLU A 321 8.57 -14.58 -8.53
CA GLU A 321 8.55 -13.57 -9.62
C GLU A 321 7.72 -12.33 -9.32
N ARG A 322 6.69 -12.46 -8.47
CA ARG A 322 5.78 -11.36 -8.12
C ARG A 322 6.24 -10.53 -6.93
N LEU A 323 7.45 -10.78 -6.40
CA LEU A 323 8.01 -9.94 -5.35
C LEU A 323 8.43 -8.59 -5.92
N ARG A 324 8.13 -7.53 -5.17
CA ARG A 324 8.61 -6.18 -5.46
C ARG A 324 10.13 -6.12 -5.48
N GLU A 325 10.77 -6.91 -4.62
CA GLU A 325 12.23 -6.97 -4.44
C GLU A 325 12.91 -7.87 -5.49
N HIS A 326 12.14 -8.55 -6.36
CA HIS A 326 12.64 -9.60 -7.25
C HIS A 326 13.82 -9.14 -8.10
N ALA A 327 13.66 -8.05 -8.86
CA ALA A 327 14.70 -7.59 -9.79
C ALA A 327 16.01 -7.21 -9.06
N TYR A 328 15.88 -6.57 -7.89
CA TYR A 328 17.01 -6.15 -7.06
C TYR A 328 17.79 -7.35 -6.53
N LEU A 329 17.09 -8.34 -5.97
CA LEU A 329 17.71 -9.55 -5.44
C LEU A 329 18.24 -10.49 -6.54
N PHE A 330 17.50 -10.63 -7.64
CA PHE A 330 17.88 -11.50 -8.75
C PHE A 330 19.19 -11.05 -9.41
N ALA A 331 19.40 -9.74 -9.52
CA ALA A 331 20.62 -9.17 -10.08
C ALA A 331 21.87 -9.39 -9.20
N SER A 332 21.70 -9.46 -7.87
CA SER A 332 22.81 -9.61 -6.93
C SER A 332 23.20 -11.06 -6.67
N MET A 333 22.27 -12.02 -6.89
CA MET A 333 22.54 -13.45 -6.70
C MET A 333 23.23 -14.05 -7.93
N HIS A 334 24.30 -14.82 -7.70
CA HIS A 334 25.07 -15.43 -8.78
C HIS A 334 24.19 -16.36 -9.65
N PRO A 335 24.39 -16.39 -10.98
CA PRO A 335 23.88 -17.48 -11.80
C PRO A 335 24.47 -18.78 -11.26
N GLN A 336 23.64 -19.79 -10.99
CA GLN A 336 24.20 -21.14 -10.83
C GLN A 336 25.03 -21.45 -12.07
N GLN A 337 26.30 -21.82 -11.88
CA GLN A 337 27.04 -22.50 -12.92
C GLN A 337 26.24 -23.76 -13.24
N GLU A 338 25.69 -23.83 -14.45
CA GLU A 338 25.17 -25.09 -14.98
C GLU A 338 26.31 -26.08 -14.80
N LYS A 339 26.11 -27.09 -13.94
CA LYS A 339 27.05 -28.21 -13.85
C LYS A 339 27.11 -28.76 -15.26
N GLY A 340 28.22 -28.46 -15.95
CA GLY A 340 28.47 -28.94 -17.30
C GLY A 340 28.23 -30.44 -17.30
N GLY A 341 27.34 -30.86 -18.19
CA GLY A 341 27.16 -32.27 -18.50
C GLY A 341 28.48 -32.80 -19.01
N GLY A 342 29.28 -33.34 -18.10
CA GLY A 342 30.39 -34.21 -18.43
C GLY A 342 29.80 -35.49 -18.99
N ASN A 343 29.68 -35.56 -20.31
CA ASN A 343 29.63 -36.85 -20.99
C ASN A 343 30.99 -37.51 -20.78
N GLN A 344 31.02 -38.59 -19.99
CA GLN A 344 31.97 -39.67 -20.17
C GLN A 344 31.34 -40.73 -21.07
#